data_AF-A0A2D7H1L5-F1
#
_entry.id   AF-A0A2D7H1L5-F1
#
_cell.length_a   1.000
_cell.length_b   1.000
_cell.length_c   1.000
_cell.angle_alpha   90.00
_cell.angle_beta   90.00
_cell.angle_gamma   90.00
#
_symmetry.space_group_name_H-M   'P 1'
#
loop_
_entity.id
_entity.type
_entity.pdbx_description
1 polymer ?
#
loop_
_entity_poly.entity_id
_entity_poly.type
_entity_poly.pdbx_seq_one_letter_code
_entity_poly.pdbx_strand_id
1 'polypeptide(L)'
;MRRWVGLGIILLFAAGISWWSAKEESKVSIHVQQEVVRLVPLFQLDPSCLSSIVENAVLEPTLANSLEMVYEKSIALGKGVAVVVTSGDNEEYGDGTATHVAVFKVNKEELASLRIICHSDTDPLLITGAWIQ
;
A
#
# COMPACT_ATOMS: atom_id res chain seq x y z
N MET A 1 4.09 46.49 13.37
CA MET A 1 4.10 45.28 14.23
C MET A 1 2.87 44.38 14.02
N ARG A 2 1.63 44.90 14.09
CA ARG A 2 0.37 44.10 14.00
C ARG A 2 0.24 43.21 12.75
N ARG A 3 0.84 43.61 11.62
CA ARG A 3 0.84 42.88 10.33
C ARG A 3 1.77 41.65 10.32
N TRP A 4 2.86 41.69 11.08
CA TRP A 4 3.82 40.58 11.20
C TRP A 4 3.33 39.49 12.15
N VAL A 5 2.56 39.87 13.17
CA VAL A 5 1.92 38.92 14.10
C VAL A 5 0.89 38.06 13.36
N GLY A 6 0.07 38.65 12.47
CA GLY A 6 -0.90 37.91 11.67
C GLY A 6 -0.25 36.90 10.71
N LEU A 7 0.85 37.29 10.05
CA LEU A 7 1.63 36.39 9.18
C LEU A 7 2.26 35.23 9.96
N GLY A 8 2.79 35.49 11.15
CA GLY A 8 3.36 34.45 12.02
C GLY A 8 2.33 33.40 12.43
N ILE A 9 1.10 33.84 12.74
CA ILE A 9 0.00 32.92 13.09
C ILE A 9 -0.36 32.03 11.89
N ILE A 10 -0.53 32.60 10.70
CA ILE A 10 -0.87 31.83 9.49
C ILE A 10 0.19 30.75 9.18
N LEU A 11 1.48 31.10 9.28
CA LEU A 11 2.57 30.15 9.03
C LEU A 11 2.60 29.02 10.05
N LEU A 12 2.36 29.31 11.33
CA LEU A 12 2.28 28.28 12.37
C LEU A 12 1.11 27.32 12.15
N PHE A 13 -0.06 27.84 11.77
CA PHE A 13 -1.21 26.99 11.43
C PHE A 13 -0.95 26.12 10.20
N ALA A 14 -0.38 26.68 9.13
CA ALA A 14 -0.04 25.91 7.94
C ALA A 14 0.97 24.80 8.24
N ALA A 15 2.04 25.12 8.99
CA ALA A 15 3.04 24.13 9.40
C ALA A 15 2.43 23.02 10.28
N GLY A 16 1.51 23.38 11.19
CA GLY A 16 0.80 22.41 12.03
C GLY A 16 -0.07 21.45 11.22
N ILE A 17 -0.84 21.97 10.25
CA ILE A 17 -1.68 21.16 9.36
C ILE A 17 -0.82 20.25 8.48
N SER A 18 0.25 20.78 7.87
CA SER A 18 1.16 19.98 7.05
C SER A 18 1.86 18.88 7.85
N TRP A 19 2.28 19.17 9.08
CA TRP A 19 2.91 18.16 9.93
C TRP A 19 1.92 17.07 10.36
N TRP A 20 0.70 17.45 10.70
CA TRP A 20 -0.33 16.49 11.09
C TRP A 20 -0.74 15.59 9.91
N SER A 21 -0.95 16.18 8.72
CA SER A 21 -1.23 15.44 7.48
C SER A 21 -0.11 14.46 7.12
N ALA A 22 1.15 14.89 7.16
CA ALA A 22 2.29 13.99 6.89
C ALA A 22 2.39 12.84 7.90
N LYS A 23 2.03 13.09 9.17
CA LYS A 23 2.02 12.05 10.20
C LYS A 23 0.91 11.02 9.95
N GLU A 24 -0.27 11.44 9.53
CA GLU A 24 -1.35 10.52 9.19
C GLU A 24 -1.03 9.69 7.95
N GLU A 25 -0.58 10.32 6.86
CA GLU A 25 -0.15 9.59 5.65
C GLU A 25 0.93 8.54 5.94
N SER A 26 1.92 8.89 6.78
CA SER A 26 2.96 7.96 7.21
C SER A 26 2.40 6.77 7.99
N LYS A 27 1.40 6.98 8.85
CA LYS A 27 0.77 5.88 9.59
C LYS A 27 0.00 4.94 8.67
N VAL A 28 -0.80 5.49 7.75
CA VAL A 28 -1.58 4.68 6.81
C VAL A 28 -0.66 3.86 5.91
N SER A 29 0.43 4.47 5.40
CA SER A 29 1.42 3.74 4.58
C SER A 29 2.09 2.60 5.34
N ILE A 30 2.41 2.79 6.63
CA ILE A 30 2.97 1.73 7.49
C ILE A 30 1.94 0.62 7.71
N HIS A 31 0.68 0.97 7.98
CA HIS A 31 -0.42 0.01 8.14
C HIS A 31 -0.60 -0.84 6.88
N VAL A 32 -0.74 -0.19 5.72
CA VAL A 32 -0.83 -0.85 4.40
C VAL A 32 0.36 -1.78 4.19
N GLN A 33 1.58 -1.32 4.48
CA GLN A 33 2.78 -2.14 4.31
C GLN A 33 2.72 -3.41 5.18
N GLN A 34 2.30 -3.30 6.44
CA GLN A 34 2.23 -4.43 7.35
C GLN A 34 1.18 -5.46 6.92
N GLU A 35 0.01 -5.00 6.51
CA GLU A 35 -1.08 -5.87 6.04
C GLU A 35 -0.69 -6.58 4.73
N VAL A 36 -0.09 -5.87 3.78
CA VAL A 36 0.34 -6.46 2.50
C VAL A 36 1.48 -7.48 2.68
N VAL A 37 2.44 -7.21 3.57
CA VAL A 37 3.51 -8.20 3.87
C VAL A 37 2.92 -9.48 4.45
N ARG A 38 1.90 -9.37 5.32
CA ARG A 38 1.22 -10.52 5.92
C ARG A 38 0.36 -11.29 4.93
N LEU A 39 -0.11 -10.64 3.88
CA LEU A 39 -0.99 -11.26 2.89
C LEU A 39 -0.34 -12.47 2.20
N VAL A 40 0.96 -12.42 1.92
CA VAL A 40 1.69 -13.52 1.24
C VAL A 40 1.61 -14.82 2.05
N PRO A 41 2.06 -14.91 3.32
CA PRO A 41 1.93 -16.13 4.10
C PRO A 41 0.47 -16.46 4.47
N LEU A 42 -0.41 -15.47 4.64
CA LEU A 42 -1.83 -15.72 4.90
C LEU A 42 -2.50 -16.44 3.74
N PHE A 43 -2.23 -16.00 2.50
CA PHE A 43 -2.75 -16.65 1.29
C PHE A 43 -2.29 -18.10 1.16
N GLN A 44 -1.05 -18.42 1.56
CA GLN A 44 -0.54 -19.79 1.57
C GLN A 44 -1.25 -20.69 2.60
N LEU A 45 -1.75 -20.11 3.68
CA LEU A 45 -2.51 -20.84 4.72
C LEU A 45 -3.99 -20.97 4.37
N ASP A 46 -4.58 -19.91 3.83
CA ASP A 46 -6.00 -19.83 3.48
C ASP A 46 -6.22 -18.97 2.22
N PRO A 47 -6.28 -19.60 1.02
CA PRO A 47 -6.53 -18.89 -0.23
C PRO A 47 -7.88 -18.16 -0.28
N SER A 48 -8.84 -18.55 0.55
CA SER A 48 -10.17 -17.92 0.58
C SER A 48 -10.16 -16.52 1.19
N CYS A 49 -9.05 -16.12 1.82
CA CYS A 49 -8.91 -14.77 2.38
C CYS A 49 -9.02 -13.67 1.32
N LEU A 50 -8.68 -13.97 0.06
CA LEU A 50 -8.70 -12.97 -1.04
C LEU A 50 -10.08 -12.38 -1.27
N SER A 51 -11.14 -13.19 -1.18
CA SER A 51 -12.52 -12.76 -1.44
C SER A 51 -13.02 -11.70 -0.46
N SER A 52 -12.37 -11.57 0.70
CA SER A 52 -12.72 -10.56 1.71
C SER A 52 -11.98 -9.22 1.54
N ILE A 53 -10.93 -9.20 0.71
CA ILE A 53 -10.04 -8.05 0.55
C ILE A 53 -10.00 -7.50 -0.88
N VAL A 54 -10.51 -8.21 -1.88
CA VAL A 54 -10.60 -7.69 -3.25
C VAL A 54 -11.91 -6.92 -3.45
N GLU A 55 -11.83 -5.82 -4.20
CA GLU A 55 -13.03 -5.07 -4.61
C GLU A 55 -13.86 -5.85 -5.64
N ASN A 56 -13.19 -6.62 -6.50
CA ASN A 56 -13.81 -7.35 -7.58
C ASN A 56 -13.23 -8.78 -7.67
N ALA A 57 -14.11 -9.79 -7.68
CA ALA A 57 -13.73 -11.20 -7.79
C ALA A 57 -12.90 -11.51 -9.06
N VAL A 58 -13.03 -10.70 -10.12
CA VAL A 58 -12.22 -10.84 -11.34
C VAL A 58 -10.72 -10.62 -11.08
N LEU A 59 -10.36 -9.94 -9.98
CA LEU A 59 -8.97 -9.70 -9.58
C LEU A 59 -8.36 -10.87 -8.82
N GLU A 60 -9.16 -11.77 -8.24
CA GLU A 60 -8.67 -12.86 -7.41
C GLU A 60 -7.62 -13.74 -8.11
N PRO A 61 -7.79 -14.17 -9.38
CA PRO A 61 -6.79 -15.00 -10.04
C PRO A 61 -5.46 -14.27 -10.22
N THR A 62 -5.50 -12.99 -10.62
CA THR A 62 -4.29 -12.18 -10.81
C THR A 62 -3.58 -11.92 -9.49
N LEU A 63 -4.33 -11.64 -8.43
CA LEU A 63 -3.80 -11.46 -7.09
C LEU A 63 -3.19 -12.75 -6.55
N ALA A 64 -3.88 -13.89 -6.68
CA ALA A 64 -3.39 -15.20 -6.29
C ALA A 64 -2.05 -15.52 -6.98
N ASN A 65 -1.99 -15.35 -8.31
CA ASN A 65 -0.76 -15.57 -9.09
C ASN A 65 0.38 -14.65 -8.63
N SER A 66 0.07 -13.39 -8.31
CA SER A 66 1.05 -12.42 -7.81
C SER A 66 1.64 -12.87 -6.46
N LEU A 67 0.78 -13.29 -5.53
CA LEU A 67 1.20 -13.74 -4.20
C LEU A 67 1.97 -15.06 -4.26
N GLU A 68 1.53 -15.99 -5.12
CA GLU A 68 2.20 -17.26 -5.36
C GLU A 68 3.61 -17.03 -5.94
N MET A 69 3.74 -16.20 -6.98
CA MET A 69 5.04 -15.87 -7.57
C MET A 69 6.00 -15.24 -6.55
N VAL A 70 5.51 -14.30 -5.75
CA VAL A 70 6.30 -13.66 -4.70
C VAL A 70 6.76 -14.68 -3.66
N TYR A 71 5.87 -15.58 -3.24
CA TYR A 71 6.20 -16.64 -2.29
C TYR A 71 7.25 -17.60 -2.86
N GLU A 72 7.04 -18.15 -4.05
CA GLU A 72 7.95 -19.09 -4.71
C GLU A 72 9.35 -18.48 -4.89
N LYS A 73 9.43 -17.24 -5.38
CA LYS A 73 10.71 -16.54 -5.55
C LYS A 73 11.42 -16.32 -4.20
N SER A 74 10.66 -16.01 -3.14
CA SER A 74 11.20 -15.84 -1.79
C SER A 74 11.85 -17.12 -1.27
N ILE A 75 11.18 -18.27 -1.48
CA ILE A 75 11.66 -19.59 -1.10
C ILE A 75 12.87 -20.01 -1.94
N ALA A 76 12.80 -19.84 -3.26
CA ALA A 76 13.87 -20.19 -4.18
C ALA A 76 15.18 -19.47 -3.88
N LEU A 77 15.10 -18.21 -3.44
CA LEU A 77 16.27 -17.38 -3.11
C LEU A 77 16.66 -17.45 -1.61
N GLY A 78 15.82 -18.04 -0.76
CA GLY A 78 15.98 -18.00 0.70
C GLY A 78 15.99 -16.57 1.25
N LYS A 79 15.18 -15.67 0.65
CA LYS A 79 15.10 -14.25 1.01
C LYS A 79 13.69 -13.90 1.47
N GLY A 80 13.59 -13.00 2.44
CA GLY A 80 12.30 -12.48 2.87
C GLY A 80 11.65 -11.60 1.80
N VAL A 81 10.33 -11.51 1.85
CA VAL A 81 9.53 -10.57 1.06
C VAL A 81 9.59 -9.20 1.72
N ALA A 82 9.97 -8.19 0.95
CA ALA A 82 9.83 -6.79 1.33
C ALA A 82 8.67 -6.16 0.56
N VAL A 83 7.98 -5.20 1.16
CA VAL A 83 6.94 -4.41 0.48
C VAL A 83 7.31 -2.95 0.60
N VAL A 84 7.27 -2.23 -0.51
CA VAL A 84 7.41 -0.77 -0.57
C VAL A 84 6.06 -0.18 -0.89
N VAL A 85 5.57 0.74 -0.05
CA VAL A 85 4.29 1.41 -0.25
C VAL A 85 4.54 2.87 -0.66
N THR A 86 3.84 3.30 -1.70
CA THR A 86 3.80 4.69 -2.16
C THR A 86 2.37 5.19 -2.11
N SER A 87 2.16 6.40 -1.61
CA SER A 87 0.86 7.06 -1.62
C SER A 87 0.48 7.51 -3.04
N GLY A 88 -0.82 7.53 -3.31
CA GLY A 88 -1.38 7.80 -4.63
C GLY A 88 -1.60 6.53 -5.45
N ASP A 89 -2.00 6.73 -6.70
CA ASP A 89 -2.18 5.66 -7.67
C ASP A 89 -0.92 5.47 -8.52
N ASN A 90 -0.86 4.36 -9.25
CA ASN A 90 0.22 4.12 -10.18
C ASN A 90 0.05 4.97 -11.45
N GLU A 91 1.10 5.68 -11.88
CA GLU A 91 1.04 6.55 -13.06
C GLU A 91 0.92 5.78 -14.39
N GLU A 92 1.40 4.54 -14.46
CA GLU A 92 1.44 3.74 -15.69
C GLU A 92 0.17 2.89 -15.89
N TYR A 93 -0.38 2.33 -14.82
CA TYR A 93 -1.51 1.40 -14.88
C TYR A 93 -2.66 1.73 -13.90
N GLY A 94 -2.62 2.89 -13.25
CA GLY A 94 -3.69 3.36 -12.38
C GLY A 94 -4.90 3.91 -13.13
N ASP A 95 -6.07 3.80 -12.52
CA ASP A 95 -7.32 4.39 -13.01
C ASP A 95 -7.79 5.60 -12.17
N GLY A 96 -6.99 6.01 -11.17
CA GLY A 96 -7.24 7.13 -10.27
C GLY A 96 -7.99 6.77 -8.98
N THR A 97 -8.38 5.50 -8.78
CA THR A 97 -9.13 5.08 -7.60
C THR A 97 -8.26 4.67 -6.42
N ALA A 98 -6.99 4.31 -6.64
CA ALA A 98 -6.13 3.80 -5.57
C ALA A 98 -5.58 4.93 -4.70
N THR A 99 -5.57 4.70 -3.40
CA THR A 99 -4.93 5.58 -2.42
C THR A 99 -3.45 5.27 -2.22
N HIS A 100 -3.07 4.03 -2.46
CA HIS A 100 -1.73 3.52 -2.26
C HIS A 100 -1.39 2.47 -3.32
N VAL A 101 -0.11 2.37 -3.64
CA VAL A 101 0.47 1.28 -4.42
C VAL A 101 1.48 0.55 -3.55
N ALA A 102 1.35 -0.77 -3.44
CA ALA A 102 2.28 -1.61 -2.71
C ALA A 102 3.05 -2.51 -3.68
N VAL A 103 4.38 -2.46 -3.65
CA VAL A 103 5.26 -3.23 -4.55
C VAL A 103 5.99 -4.29 -3.76
N PHE A 104 5.82 -5.55 -4.15
CA PHE A 104 6.55 -6.69 -3.59
C PHE A 104 7.97 -6.75 -4.17
N LYS A 105 8.95 -6.89 -3.28
CA LYS A 105 10.35 -7.05 -3.61
C LYS A 105 10.93 -8.30 -2.96
N VAL A 106 11.65 -9.09 -3.74
CA VAL A 106 12.47 -10.19 -3.24
C VAL A 106 13.89 -9.97 -3.74
N ASN A 107 14.87 -9.89 -2.84
CA ASN A 107 16.27 -9.63 -3.20
C ASN A 107 16.48 -8.35 -4.05
N LYS A 108 15.68 -7.29 -3.80
CA LYS A 108 15.64 -6.01 -4.56
C LYS A 108 14.99 -6.08 -5.95
N GLU A 109 14.64 -7.27 -6.43
CA GLU A 109 13.85 -7.45 -7.64
C GLU A 109 12.37 -7.18 -7.30
N GLU A 110 11.73 -6.34 -8.10
CA GLU A 110 10.28 -6.13 -8.05
C GLU A 110 9.61 -7.27 -8.81
N LEU A 111 8.53 -7.84 -8.25
CA LEU A 111 7.87 -9.01 -8.82
C LEU A 111 6.40 -8.75 -9.13
N ALA A 112 5.73 -8.06 -8.22
CA ALA A 112 4.31 -7.76 -8.34
C ALA A 112 3.98 -6.47 -7.59
N SER A 113 2.89 -5.84 -7.99
CA SER A 113 2.41 -4.60 -7.40
C SER A 113 0.89 -4.62 -7.24
N LEU A 114 0.42 -4.02 -6.16
CA LEU A 114 -0.99 -3.97 -5.77
C LEU A 114 -1.47 -2.52 -5.73
N ARG A 115 -2.68 -2.28 -6.20
CA ARG A 115 -3.40 -1.02 -6.06
C ARG A 115 -4.40 -1.16 -4.92
N ILE A 116 -4.35 -0.22 -3.98
CA ILE A 116 -4.98 -0.36 -2.68
C ILE A 116 -5.79 0.88 -2.33
N ILE A 117 -6.99 0.66 -1.82
CA ILE A 117 -7.83 1.68 -1.19
C ILE A 117 -7.77 1.45 0.33
N CYS A 118 -7.22 2.43 1.04
CA CYS A 118 -7.11 2.47 2.49
C CYS A 118 -6.96 3.94 2.92
N HIS A 119 -7.95 4.50 3.60
CA HIS A 119 -7.96 5.92 3.95
C HIS A 119 -7.44 6.19 5.37
N SER A 120 -7.52 5.19 6.26
CA SER A 120 -7.05 5.28 7.64
C SER A 120 -6.31 4.02 8.09
N ASP A 121 -5.54 4.12 9.19
CA ASP A 121 -4.87 2.98 9.84
C ASP A 121 -5.83 2.04 10.57
N THR A 122 -7.13 2.33 10.54
CA THR A 122 -8.19 1.48 11.09
C THR A 122 -9.09 0.88 10.01
N ASP A 123 -8.94 1.31 8.77
CA ASP A 123 -9.76 0.83 7.67
C ASP A 123 -9.30 -0.57 7.22
N PRO A 124 -10.24 -1.43 6.79
CA PRO A 124 -9.87 -2.64 6.07
C PRO A 124 -9.16 -2.27 4.76
N LEU A 125 -8.16 -3.07 4.40
CA LEU A 125 -7.45 -2.91 3.15
C LEU A 125 -8.29 -3.48 2.00
N LEU A 126 -8.53 -2.67 0.97
CA LEU A 126 -9.24 -3.11 -0.23
C LEU A 126 -8.29 -3.09 -1.44
N ILE A 127 -8.14 -4.23 -2.10
CA ILE A 127 -7.32 -4.40 -3.30
C ILE A 127 -8.20 -4.15 -4.52
N THR A 128 -7.86 -3.11 -5.27
CA THR A 128 -8.57 -2.71 -6.50
C THR A 128 -7.79 -3.09 -7.77
N GLY A 129 -6.54 -3.52 -7.63
CA GLY A 129 -5.76 -4.02 -8.75
C GLY A 129 -4.53 -4.81 -8.31
N ALA A 130 -4.10 -5.73 -9.18
CA ALA A 130 -2.87 -6.48 -9.03
C ALA A 130 -2.16 -6.54 -10.38
N TRP A 131 -0.83 -6.40 -10.36
CA TRP A 131 0.02 -6.43 -11.53
C TRP A 131 1.24 -7.29 -11.28
N ILE A 132 1.65 -8.05 -12.29
CA ILE A 132 2.84 -8.91 -12.29
C ILE A 132 3.84 -8.30 -13.26
N GLN A 133 5.10 -8.15 -12.84
CA GLN A 133 6.18 -7.63 -13.70
C GLN A 133 6.81 -8.69 -14.60
#